data_AF-V7I4K9-F1
#
_entry.id   AF-V7I4K9-F1
#
_cell.length_a   1.000
_cell.length_b   1.000
_cell.length_c   1.000
_cell.angle_alpha   90.00
_cell.angle_beta   90.00
_cell.angle_gamma   90.00
#
_symmetry.space_group_name_H-M   'P 1'
#
loop_
_entity.id
_entity.type
_entity.pdbx_description
1 polymer ?
#
loop_
_entity_poly.entity_id
_entity_poly.type
_entity_poly.pdbx_seq_one_letter_code
_entity_poly.pdbx_strand_id
1 'polypeptide(L)'
;MAKGTVIDVHCHLFGAKFAVMELAYATWAVIRKEYPYGIRPRGVFEPLKLLARVQGVADLAAYAARLITVATGDENTNYGLQIESFRKSLLGKKELIVVPLMMDVYFALHDNKRFSGAKGSAVKGFEVGPLEMEEFNLHLENVKRLVEKEKAKIAVARGDSVRRGADEAIERTFKDVRKEFLKGSARGSGKGYEGILMTPGYRYQLEELEALARDNEGRVYPFLAVDPRREGFMELVGMKIAEGNGPFRGIKLYPPLGYLPSHEALKELYGYCEKFKIPVTVHCSLGGMQNFRKINRVTGWDRKAEDVDFKAMGTTKSGFYADPETWEAVLDLFPELKLNLGHFGGPGTGTEGSLNKEWVTTIRRLMGEFPNVYADIGYVSDMDRAAETLELIEADSLLKERVMFGTDYVMVMMDLNLGGLDKYFNSYYGLDPELLSGNARRFLGI
;
A
#
# COMPACT_ATOMS: atom_id res chain seq x y z
N MET A 1 25.12 8.75 26.87
CA MET A 1 24.67 7.42 26.43
C MET A 1 24.12 7.57 25.03
N ALA A 2 24.58 6.78 24.05
CA ALA A 2 23.96 6.79 22.72
C ALA A 2 22.46 6.48 22.90
N LYS A 3 21.58 7.33 22.36
CA LYS A 3 20.14 7.03 22.35
C LYS A 3 19.94 5.78 21.51
N GLY A 4 19.29 4.75 22.05
CA GLY A 4 18.92 3.58 21.25
C GLY A 4 18.01 3.98 20.09
N THR A 5 17.93 3.16 19.05
CA THR A 5 17.06 3.38 17.89
C THR A 5 15.89 2.38 17.91
N VAL A 6 14.76 2.78 17.37
CA VAL A 6 13.65 1.92 16.94
C VAL A 6 13.46 2.15 15.44
N ILE A 7 13.31 1.08 14.67
CA ILE A 7 13.04 1.16 13.24
C ILE A 7 11.66 0.56 12.99
N ASP A 8 10.72 1.39 12.56
CA ASP A 8 9.41 0.94 12.07
C ASP A 8 9.54 0.60 10.58
N VAL A 9 9.67 -0.69 10.26
CA VAL A 9 9.87 -1.15 8.88
C VAL A 9 8.58 -1.18 8.04
N HIS A 10 7.45 -0.91 8.68
CA HIS A 10 6.14 -1.05 8.05
C HIS A 10 5.23 0.06 8.54
N CYS A 11 5.27 1.21 7.87
CA CYS A 11 4.27 2.24 8.10
C CYS A 11 3.71 2.75 6.78
N HIS A 12 2.43 3.11 6.79
CA HIS A 12 1.78 3.78 5.68
C HIS A 12 1.54 5.24 6.09
N LEU A 13 2.13 6.20 5.39
CA LEU A 13 2.00 7.62 5.73
C LEU A 13 1.05 8.38 4.81
N PHE A 14 0.47 7.72 3.81
CA PHE A 14 -0.47 8.37 2.90
C PHE A 14 -1.82 8.67 3.56
N GLY A 15 -2.50 9.67 3.04
CA GLY A 15 -3.81 10.09 3.51
C GLY A 15 -4.95 9.89 2.51
N ALA A 16 -6.11 10.41 2.88
CA ALA A 16 -7.31 10.41 2.07
C ALA A 16 -7.14 11.07 0.69
N LYS A 17 -6.33 12.13 0.60
CA LYS A 17 -6.09 12.86 -0.65
C LYS A 17 -5.59 11.95 -1.77
N PHE A 18 -4.59 11.11 -1.48
CA PHE A 18 -4.08 10.07 -2.38
C PHE A 18 -5.21 9.15 -2.88
N ALA A 19 -5.97 8.57 -1.95
CA ALA A 19 -7.02 7.61 -2.30
C ALA A 19 -8.17 8.24 -3.10
N VAL A 20 -8.55 9.49 -2.79
CA VAL A 20 -9.57 10.23 -3.54
C VAL A 20 -9.07 10.60 -4.94
N MET A 21 -7.80 10.97 -5.10
CA MET A 21 -7.20 11.22 -6.43
C MET A 21 -7.24 9.96 -7.29
N GLU A 22 -6.84 8.82 -6.75
CA GLU A 22 -6.89 7.53 -7.47
C GLU A 22 -8.31 7.08 -7.78
N LEU A 23 -9.24 7.18 -6.81
CA LEU A 23 -10.65 6.86 -7.04
C LEU A 23 -11.25 7.74 -8.15
N ALA A 24 -11.03 9.05 -8.08
CA ALA A 24 -11.55 9.98 -9.08
C ALA A 24 -10.99 9.68 -10.46
N TYR A 25 -9.68 9.44 -10.55
CA TYR A 25 -9.02 9.19 -11.83
C TYR A 25 -9.36 7.80 -12.42
N ALA A 26 -9.27 6.74 -11.63
CA ALA A 26 -9.56 5.38 -12.09
C ALA A 26 -11.01 5.29 -12.61
N THR A 27 -11.97 5.86 -11.89
CA THR A 27 -13.37 5.85 -12.31
C THR A 27 -13.62 6.73 -13.54
N TRP A 28 -12.96 7.88 -13.63
CA TRP A 28 -13.00 8.73 -14.84
C TRP A 28 -12.51 7.97 -16.07
N ALA A 29 -11.36 7.31 -15.95
CA ALA A 29 -10.78 6.49 -17.02
C ALA A 29 -11.68 5.30 -17.39
N VAL A 30 -12.31 4.63 -16.41
CA VAL A 30 -13.24 3.52 -16.68
C VAL A 30 -14.45 3.99 -17.49
N ILE A 31 -15.10 5.08 -17.06
CA ILE A 31 -16.30 5.64 -17.73
C ILE A 31 -15.98 5.97 -19.20
N ARG A 32 -14.75 6.41 -19.46
CA ARG A 32 -14.28 6.80 -20.80
C ARG A 32 -13.66 5.66 -21.61
N LYS A 33 -13.63 4.45 -21.05
CA LYS A 33 -13.00 3.25 -21.63
C LYS A 33 -11.49 3.43 -21.88
N GLU A 34 -10.86 4.28 -21.09
CA GLU A 34 -9.41 4.53 -21.07
C GLU A 34 -8.69 3.67 -20.01
N TYR A 35 -9.45 3.06 -19.09
CA TYR A 35 -8.86 2.24 -18.03
C TYR A 35 -8.53 0.80 -18.47
N PRO A 36 -7.38 0.24 -18.05
CA PRO A 36 -6.21 0.96 -17.52
C PRO A 36 -5.30 1.47 -18.66
N TYR A 37 -5.48 0.97 -19.89
CA TYR A 37 -4.66 1.28 -21.09
C TYR A 37 -5.50 1.58 -22.34
N GLY A 38 -6.79 1.86 -22.16
CA GLY A 38 -7.71 2.05 -23.26
C GLY A 38 -7.50 3.38 -23.99
N ILE A 39 -7.88 3.42 -25.26
CA ILE A 39 -7.93 4.65 -26.06
C ILE A 39 -9.38 5.13 -26.11
N ARG A 40 -9.61 6.42 -25.85
CA ARG A 40 -10.94 7.04 -25.90
C ARG A 40 -11.64 6.73 -27.23
N PRO A 41 -12.84 6.12 -27.22
CA PRO A 41 -13.65 5.98 -28.43
C PRO A 41 -14.12 7.36 -28.93
N ARG A 42 -14.21 7.57 -30.25
CA ARG A 42 -14.86 8.77 -30.80
C ARG A 42 -16.38 8.71 -30.52
N GLY A 43 -16.94 9.66 -29.75
CA GLY A 43 -18.38 9.73 -29.46
C GLY A 43 -18.77 10.61 -28.25
N VAL A 44 -20.08 10.80 -28.04
CA VAL A 44 -20.66 11.62 -26.96
C VAL A 44 -20.61 10.88 -25.62
N PHE A 45 -20.23 11.61 -24.57
CA PHE A 45 -20.08 11.16 -23.19
C PHE A 45 -21.40 11.29 -22.40
N GLU A 46 -21.83 10.26 -21.67
CA GLU A 46 -22.99 10.33 -20.76
C GLU A 46 -22.59 9.97 -19.29
N PRO A 47 -22.26 10.96 -18.43
CA PRO A 47 -21.55 10.73 -17.17
C PRO A 47 -22.33 10.03 -16.04
N LEU A 48 -23.59 10.39 -15.80
CA LEU A 48 -24.28 10.05 -14.54
C LEU A 48 -24.73 8.58 -14.41
N LYS A 49 -25.12 7.93 -15.51
CA LYS A 49 -25.54 6.51 -15.47
C LYS A 49 -24.36 5.53 -15.41
N LEU A 50 -23.13 5.99 -15.59
CA LEU A 50 -21.96 5.13 -15.76
C LEU A 50 -21.20 4.87 -14.46
N LEU A 51 -21.07 5.84 -13.53
CA LEU A 51 -20.29 5.66 -12.30
C LEU A 51 -20.81 4.50 -11.44
N ALA A 52 -22.13 4.45 -11.17
CA ALA A 52 -22.74 3.39 -10.37
C ALA A 52 -22.67 1.99 -11.02
N ARG A 53 -22.33 1.92 -12.32
CA ARG A 53 -22.14 0.65 -13.05
C ARG A 53 -20.70 0.15 -12.99
N VAL A 54 -19.75 0.95 -12.47
CA VAL A 54 -18.37 0.54 -12.28
C VAL A 54 -18.32 -0.47 -11.13
N GLN A 55 -18.15 -1.76 -11.46
CA GLN A 55 -18.00 -2.80 -10.45
C GLN A 55 -16.79 -2.52 -9.56
N GLY A 56 -17.00 -2.58 -8.24
CA GLY A 56 -15.99 -2.31 -7.22
C GLY A 56 -15.84 -0.84 -6.80
N VAL A 57 -16.57 0.08 -7.45
CA VAL A 57 -16.45 1.51 -7.14
C VAL A 57 -16.90 1.86 -5.72
N ALA A 58 -17.93 1.19 -5.21
CA ALA A 58 -18.41 1.40 -3.85
C ALA A 58 -17.38 0.94 -2.83
N ASP A 59 -16.66 -0.16 -3.08
CA ASP A 59 -15.62 -0.68 -2.20
C ASP A 59 -14.39 0.25 -2.17
N LEU A 60 -13.96 0.77 -3.33
CA LEU A 60 -12.88 1.76 -3.42
C LEU A 60 -13.28 3.10 -2.76
N ALA A 61 -14.54 3.53 -2.93
CA ALA A 61 -15.06 4.71 -2.24
C ALA A 61 -15.14 4.49 -0.73
N ALA A 62 -15.49 3.30 -0.27
CA ALA A 62 -15.49 2.96 1.15
C ALA A 62 -14.07 2.95 1.73
N TYR A 63 -13.06 2.53 0.95
CA TYR A 63 -11.66 2.67 1.35
C TYR A 63 -11.24 4.14 1.51
N ALA A 64 -11.54 4.98 0.52
CA ALA A 64 -11.29 6.42 0.62
C ALA A 64 -12.03 7.07 1.81
N ALA A 65 -13.29 6.69 2.05
CA ALA A 65 -14.08 7.16 3.19
C ALA A 65 -13.45 6.77 4.53
N ARG A 66 -12.94 5.54 4.67
CA ARG A 66 -12.21 5.12 5.89
C ARG A 66 -10.98 5.98 6.12
N LEU A 67 -10.17 6.25 5.10
CA LEU A 67 -9.01 7.13 5.23
C LEU A 67 -9.40 8.55 5.64
N ILE A 68 -10.49 9.11 5.11
CA ILE A 68 -10.98 10.44 5.54
C ILE A 68 -11.33 10.47 7.03
N THR A 69 -11.78 9.34 7.60
CA THR A 69 -12.12 9.31 9.03
C THR A 69 -10.90 9.28 9.96
N VAL A 70 -9.69 8.96 9.46
CA VAL A 70 -8.56 8.56 10.33
C VAL A 70 -7.18 9.10 9.91
N ALA A 71 -7.00 9.48 8.64
CA ALA A 71 -5.73 9.87 8.04
C ALA A 71 -5.95 10.97 6.99
N THR A 72 -6.28 12.18 7.46
CA THR A 72 -6.57 13.33 6.57
C THR A 72 -5.35 14.19 6.25
N GLY A 73 -4.24 13.98 6.96
CA GLY A 73 -2.97 14.66 6.70
C GLY A 73 -2.25 14.09 5.49
N ASP A 74 -1.35 14.90 4.94
CA ASP A 74 -0.31 14.45 4.00
C ASP A 74 0.76 13.60 4.71
N GLU A 75 1.69 13.07 3.94
CA GLU A 75 2.78 12.20 4.40
C GLU A 75 3.62 12.87 5.50
N ASN A 76 3.89 14.17 5.38
CA ASN A 76 4.66 14.93 6.36
C ASN A 76 3.89 15.14 7.67
N THR A 77 2.59 15.44 7.58
CA THR A 77 1.71 15.57 8.74
C THR A 77 1.60 14.25 9.49
N ASN A 78 1.38 13.14 8.77
CA ASN A 78 1.29 11.81 9.37
C ASN A 78 2.61 11.36 9.99
N TYR A 79 3.75 11.65 9.34
CA TYR A 79 5.07 11.45 9.94
C TYR A 79 5.23 12.25 11.25
N GLY A 80 4.86 13.52 11.25
CA GLY A 80 4.90 14.37 12.45
C GLY A 80 4.07 13.79 13.61
N LEU A 81 2.86 13.31 13.32
CA LEU A 81 1.98 12.64 14.30
C LEU A 81 2.58 11.34 14.83
N GLN A 82 3.20 10.53 13.97
CA GLN A 82 3.88 9.31 14.37
C GLN A 82 5.06 9.61 15.31
N ILE A 83 5.88 10.59 14.96
CA ILE A 83 7.03 11.02 15.78
C ILE A 83 6.57 11.60 17.12
N GLU A 84 5.51 12.41 17.13
CA GLU A 84 4.94 12.97 18.37
C GLU A 84 4.40 11.85 19.29
N SER A 85 3.65 10.91 18.72
CA SER A 85 3.10 9.76 19.45
C SER A 85 4.22 8.88 20.03
N PHE A 86 5.27 8.63 19.24
CA PHE A 86 6.46 7.91 19.69
C PHE A 86 7.16 8.62 20.86
N ARG A 87 7.34 9.95 20.78
CA ARG A 87 7.96 10.74 21.86
C ARG A 87 7.17 10.70 23.17
N LYS A 88 5.85 10.56 23.10
CA LYS A 88 4.96 10.42 24.26
C LYS A 88 4.94 9.00 24.85
N SER A 89 5.37 8.01 24.07
CA SER A 89 5.44 6.61 24.51
C SER A 89 6.60 6.34 25.47
N LEU A 90 6.58 5.17 26.10
CA LEU A 90 7.67 4.63 26.92
C LEU A 90 8.96 4.42 26.11
N LEU A 91 8.87 4.31 24.78
CA LEU A 91 10.03 4.24 23.88
C LEU A 91 10.59 5.62 23.49
N GLY A 92 9.94 6.73 23.87
CA GLY A 92 10.24 8.09 23.40
C GLY A 92 11.62 8.66 23.76
N LYS A 93 12.41 7.95 24.60
CA LYS A 93 13.83 8.27 24.86
C LYS A 93 14.76 7.83 23.72
N LYS A 94 14.30 6.91 22.87
CA LYS A 94 14.99 6.41 21.68
C LYS A 94 14.76 7.34 20.48
N GLU A 95 15.49 7.11 19.40
CA GLU A 95 15.21 7.72 18.09
C GLU A 95 14.33 6.78 17.26
N LEU A 96 13.35 7.32 16.54
CA LEU A 96 12.52 6.56 15.61
C LEU A 96 13.01 6.82 14.18
N ILE A 97 13.32 5.73 13.48
CA ILE A 97 13.49 5.66 12.03
C ILE A 97 12.23 5.00 11.47
N VAL A 98 11.76 5.48 10.31
CA VAL A 98 10.56 4.94 9.66
C VAL A 98 10.87 4.52 8.23
N VAL A 99 10.16 3.47 7.78
CA VAL A 99 10.19 2.95 6.41
C VAL A 99 8.78 3.07 5.82
N PRO A 100 8.44 4.25 5.26
CA PRO A 100 7.12 4.44 4.67
C PRO A 100 6.95 3.57 3.44
N LEU A 101 5.91 2.74 3.44
CA LEU A 101 5.54 1.87 2.34
C LEU A 101 4.52 2.58 1.46
N MET A 102 4.88 2.87 0.22
CA MET A 102 3.98 3.45 -0.77
C MET A 102 2.87 2.44 -1.16
N MET A 103 1.77 2.90 -1.77
CA MET A 103 0.69 2.02 -2.26
C MET A 103 0.27 2.36 -3.69
N ASP A 104 -0.01 1.35 -4.51
CA ASP A 104 -0.51 1.54 -5.88
C ASP A 104 -1.94 1.02 -6.04
N VAL A 105 -2.93 1.81 -5.65
CA VAL A 105 -4.35 1.37 -5.65
C VAL A 105 -5.06 1.55 -6.99
N TYR A 106 -4.37 2.08 -8.02
CA TYR A 106 -4.98 2.40 -9.31
C TYR A 106 -5.63 1.17 -9.96
N PHE A 107 -4.97 0.02 -9.86
CA PHE A 107 -5.40 -1.23 -10.49
C PHE A 107 -6.43 -2.04 -9.70
N ALA A 108 -6.96 -1.50 -8.60
CA ALA A 108 -7.92 -2.20 -7.74
C ALA A 108 -9.25 -2.54 -8.45
N LEU A 109 -9.56 -1.87 -9.57
CA LEU A 109 -10.75 -2.10 -10.40
C LEU A 109 -10.46 -2.92 -11.68
N HIS A 110 -9.26 -3.48 -11.82
CA HIS A 110 -8.86 -4.24 -12.99
C HIS A 110 -9.10 -5.75 -12.84
N ASP A 111 -9.66 -6.42 -13.84
CA ASP A 111 -9.92 -7.87 -13.79
C ASP A 111 -8.86 -8.71 -14.52
N ASN A 112 -7.83 -8.08 -15.07
CA ASN A 112 -6.73 -8.70 -15.83
C ASN A 112 -7.17 -9.45 -17.10
N LYS A 113 -8.44 -9.36 -17.53
CA LYS A 113 -8.93 -10.07 -18.73
C LYS A 113 -8.52 -9.39 -20.03
N ARG A 114 -8.17 -8.11 -20.00
CA ARG A 114 -7.64 -7.36 -21.14
C ARG A 114 -6.11 -7.28 -21.08
N PHE A 115 -5.47 -8.35 -21.53
CA PHE A 115 -4.09 -8.30 -22.04
C PHE A 115 -4.13 -8.70 -23.52
N SER A 116 -4.57 -7.77 -24.35
CA SER A 116 -4.50 -7.92 -25.80
C SER A 116 -4.17 -6.58 -26.43
N GLY A 117 -2.88 -6.31 -26.59
CA GLY A 117 -2.38 -5.40 -27.61
C GLY A 117 -2.65 -3.91 -27.39
N ALA A 118 -1.70 -3.24 -26.75
CA ALA A 118 -1.09 -2.05 -27.33
C ALA A 118 0.30 -1.87 -26.71
N LYS A 119 1.28 -2.70 -27.09
CA LYS A 119 2.66 -2.21 -27.04
C LYS A 119 2.71 -1.01 -27.97
N GLY A 120 2.83 0.21 -27.43
CA GLY A 120 3.12 1.41 -28.22
C GLY A 120 2.03 2.48 -28.33
N SER A 121 0.95 2.47 -27.54
CA SER A 121 0.24 3.74 -27.33
C SER A 121 1.05 4.55 -26.31
N ALA A 122 1.61 5.68 -26.72
CA ALA A 122 2.36 6.57 -25.82
C ALA A 122 1.60 6.70 -24.50
N VAL A 123 2.23 6.27 -23.39
CA VAL A 123 1.67 6.39 -22.06
C VAL A 123 1.41 7.86 -21.82
N LYS A 124 0.14 8.26 -21.93
CA LYS A 124 -0.26 9.60 -21.60
C LYS A 124 -0.41 9.65 -20.08
N GLY A 125 0.52 10.33 -19.41
CA GLY A 125 0.30 10.78 -18.05
C GLY A 125 -1.01 11.57 -17.97
N PHE A 126 -1.58 11.65 -16.77
CA PHE A 126 -2.87 12.31 -16.55
C PHE A 126 -2.99 13.68 -17.24
N GLU A 127 -3.90 13.84 -18.20
CA GLU A 127 -4.30 15.14 -18.75
C GLU A 127 -5.82 15.21 -18.82
N VAL A 128 -6.44 15.98 -17.93
CA VAL A 128 -7.80 16.49 -18.18
C VAL A 128 -7.63 17.82 -18.89
N GLY A 129 -7.95 17.83 -20.18
CA GLY A 129 -7.82 19.03 -21.00
C GLY A 129 -8.76 20.14 -20.51
N PRO A 130 -8.49 21.42 -20.85
CA PRO A 130 -9.34 22.55 -20.44
C PRO A 130 -10.82 22.36 -20.82
N LEU A 131 -11.08 21.70 -21.96
CA LEU A 131 -12.42 21.41 -22.46
C LEU A 131 -13.15 20.31 -21.67
N GLU A 132 -12.41 19.48 -20.92
CA GLU A 132 -12.94 18.34 -20.17
C GLU A 132 -13.05 18.64 -18.68
N MET A 133 -12.48 19.76 -18.21
CA MET A 133 -12.46 20.13 -16.81
C MET A 133 -13.86 20.31 -16.22
N GLU A 134 -14.83 20.81 -16.99
CA GLU A 134 -16.22 20.95 -16.54
C GLU A 134 -16.86 19.58 -16.27
N GLU A 135 -16.73 18.64 -17.22
CA GLU A 135 -17.22 17.27 -17.06
C GLU A 135 -16.50 16.55 -15.92
N PHE A 136 -15.18 16.74 -15.79
CA PHE A 136 -14.40 16.16 -14.71
C PHE A 136 -14.81 16.72 -13.34
N ASN A 137 -15.09 18.02 -13.24
CA ASN A 137 -15.59 18.61 -11.99
C ASN A 137 -16.95 18.03 -11.60
N LEU A 138 -17.85 17.78 -12.56
CA LEU A 138 -19.11 17.10 -12.31
C LEU A 138 -18.89 15.64 -11.86
N HIS A 139 -17.95 14.94 -12.48
CA HIS A 139 -17.55 13.60 -12.07
C HIS A 139 -16.99 13.59 -10.64
N LEU A 140 -16.11 14.52 -10.31
CA LEU A 140 -15.53 14.65 -8.97
C LEU A 140 -16.61 14.91 -7.91
N GLU A 141 -17.64 15.69 -8.22
CA GLU A 141 -18.80 15.88 -7.34
C GLU A 141 -19.61 14.58 -7.15
N ASN A 142 -19.74 13.76 -8.19
CA ASN A 142 -20.38 12.44 -8.06
C ASN A 142 -19.55 11.47 -7.20
N VAL A 143 -18.22 11.51 -7.33
CA VAL A 143 -17.30 10.75 -6.48
C VAL A 143 -17.44 11.20 -5.01
N LYS A 144 -17.54 12.51 -4.77
CA LYS A 144 -17.78 13.07 -3.44
C LYS A 144 -19.05 12.51 -2.79
N ARG A 145 -20.18 12.57 -3.50
CA ARG A 145 -21.47 12.02 -3.04
C ARG A 145 -21.38 10.52 -2.72
N LEU A 146 -20.61 9.77 -3.51
CA LEU A 146 -20.39 8.35 -3.25
C LEU A 146 -19.57 8.14 -1.97
N VAL A 147 -18.50 8.90 -1.77
CA VAL A 147 -17.68 8.85 -0.55
C VAL A 147 -18.50 9.25 0.69
N GLU A 148 -19.33 10.29 0.61
CA GLU A 148 -20.26 10.69 1.67
C GLU A 148 -21.26 9.57 2.01
N LYS A 149 -21.80 8.90 0.98
CA LYS A 149 -22.70 7.75 1.15
C LYS A 149 -22.01 6.59 1.85
N GLU A 150 -20.78 6.24 1.47
CA GLU A 150 -20.04 5.15 2.11
C GLU A 150 -19.60 5.53 3.54
N LYS A 151 -19.21 6.80 3.78
CA LYS A 151 -18.97 7.33 5.14
C LYS A 151 -20.21 7.16 6.01
N ALA A 152 -21.41 7.49 5.52
CA ALA A 152 -22.63 7.38 6.30
C ALA A 152 -22.86 5.93 6.80
N LYS A 153 -22.51 4.92 6.01
CA LYS A 153 -22.56 3.50 6.43
C LYS A 153 -21.56 3.20 7.54
N ILE A 154 -20.36 3.78 7.48
CA ILE A 154 -19.32 3.62 8.52
C ILE A 154 -19.76 4.30 9.83
N ALA A 155 -20.39 5.47 9.76
CA ALA A 155 -20.81 6.26 10.92
C ALA A 155 -21.97 5.61 11.71
N VAL A 156 -22.84 4.83 11.05
CA VAL A 156 -23.88 4.04 11.72
C VAL A 156 -23.26 2.95 12.62
N ALA A 157 -22.05 2.49 12.31
CA ALA A 157 -21.34 1.47 13.07
C ALA A 157 -20.48 2.00 14.24
N ARG A 158 -20.19 3.31 14.33
CA ARG A 158 -19.18 3.88 15.26
C ARG A 158 -19.66 5.02 16.20
N GLY A 159 -20.95 5.39 16.19
CA GLY A 159 -21.51 6.43 17.08
C GLY A 159 -21.33 7.89 16.61
N ASP A 160 -22.11 8.82 17.20
CA ASP A 160 -22.44 10.14 16.62
C ASP A 160 -21.40 11.27 16.78
N SER A 161 -20.48 11.20 17.75
CA SER A 161 -19.52 12.30 18.03
C SER A 161 -18.43 12.47 16.95
N VAL A 162 -18.21 11.46 16.10
CA VAL A 162 -17.28 11.46 14.97
C VAL A 162 -17.85 12.16 13.72
N ARG A 163 -19.15 12.49 13.71
CA ARG A 163 -19.86 12.90 12.48
C ARG A 163 -19.48 14.27 11.91
N ARG A 164 -19.32 15.31 12.76
CA ARG A 164 -19.15 16.71 12.31
C ARG A 164 -17.77 17.01 11.70
N GLY A 165 -16.68 16.57 12.34
CA GLY A 165 -15.32 16.81 11.83
C GLY A 165 -15.03 16.08 10.51
N ALA A 166 -15.74 14.97 10.25
CA ALA A 166 -15.55 14.19 9.03
C ALA A 166 -16.20 14.84 7.80
N ASP A 167 -17.30 15.59 7.92
CA ASP A 167 -17.89 16.31 6.77
C ASP A 167 -16.98 17.46 6.31
N GLU A 168 -16.44 18.23 7.26
CA GLU A 168 -15.45 19.27 6.97
C GLU A 168 -14.17 18.69 6.35
N ALA A 169 -13.74 17.50 6.81
CA ALA A 169 -12.62 16.79 6.22
C ALA A 169 -12.89 16.32 4.78
N ILE A 170 -14.09 15.84 4.45
CA ILE A 170 -14.49 15.53 3.07
C ILE A 170 -14.39 16.79 2.21
N GLU A 171 -15.00 17.89 2.63
CA GLU A 171 -15.01 19.14 1.87
C GLU A 171 -13.58 19.63 1.59
N ARG A 172 -12.74 19.68 2.63
CA ARG A 172 -11.34 20.08 2.51
C ARG A 172 -10.58 19.16 1.55
N THR A 173 -10.73 17.84 1.71
CA THR A 173 -10.05 16.85 0.84
C THR A 173 -10.44 17.06 -0.63
N PHE A 174 -11.73 17.18 -0.94
CA PHE A 174 -12.19 17.35 -2.32
C PHE A 174 -11.80 18.71 -2.91
N LYS A 175 -11.74 19.76 -2.10
CA LYS A 175 -11.21 21.07 -2.51
C LYS A 175 -9.72 20.98 -2.89
N ASP A 176 -8.92 20.30 -2.07
CA ASP A 176 -7.49 20.14 -2.32
C ASP A 176 -7.22 19.24 -3.53
N VAL A 177 -7.99 18.15 -3.67
CA VAL A 177 -7.94 17.27 -4.84
C VAL A 177 -8.26 18.05 -6.12
N ARG A 178 -9.33 18.86 -6.11
CA ARG A 178 -9.67 19.73 -7.26
C ARG A 178 -8.52 20.67 -7.62
N LYS A 179 -7.86 21.25 -6.62
CA LYS A 179 -6.70 22.13 -6.82
C LYS A 179 -5.52 21.39 -7.43
N GLU A 180 -5.22 20.17 -6.99
CA GLU A 180 -4.14 19.37 -7.58
C GLU A 180 -4.42 18.98 -9.03
N PHE A 181 -5.66 18.59 -9.34
CA PHE A 181 -6.07 18.31 -10.71
C PHE A 181 -5.92 19.53 -11.63
N LEU A 182 -6.33 20.72 -11.17
CA LEU A 182 -6.13 21.97 -11.91
C LEU A 182 -4.66 22.32 -12.13
N LYS A 183 -3.79 22.10 -11.13
CA LYS A 183 -2.33 22.30 -11.29
C LYS A 183 -1.73 21.32 -12.28
N GLY A 184 -2.15 20.05 -12.24
CA GLY A 184 -1.68 18.98 -13.13
C GLY A 184 -1.98 19.28 -14.60
N SER A 185 -3.20 19.75 -14.89
CA SER A 185 -3.59 20.19 -16.24
C SER A 185 -2.76 21.36 -16.78
N ALA A 186 -2.17 22.19 -15.90
CA ALA A 186 -1.34 23.33 -16.30
C ALA A 186 0.15 22.98 -16.51
N ARG A 187 0.66 21.90 -15.92
CA ARG A 187 2.10 21.57 -15.93
C ARG A 187 2.55 20.67 -17.09
N GLY A 188 1.62 20.01 -17.78
CA GLY A 188 1.94 18.94 -18.75
C GLY A 188 2.50 17.73 -18.01
N SER A 189 1.77 16.62 -18.02
CA SER A 189 1.96 15.52 -17.06
C SER A 189 3.24 14.67 -17.27
N GLY A 190 4.02 14.95 -18.32
CA GLY A 190 5.08 14.06 -18.80
C GLY A 190 6.52 14.45 -18.52
N LYS A 191 6.85 15.69 -18.12
CA LYS A 191 8.27 16.09 -17.98
C LYS A 191 8.98 15.25 -16.93
N GLY A 192 9.93 14.43 -17.37
CA GLY A 192 10.78 13.58 -16.54
C GLY A 192 10.20 12.21 -16.19
N TYR A 193 9.02 11.84 -16.71
CA TYR A 193 8.42 10.50 -16.55
C TYR A 193 7.91 9.96 -17.88
N GLU A 194 8.57 10.31 -18.98
CA GLU A 194 8.20 9.88 -20.33
C GLU A 194 8.22 8.34 -20.43
N GLY A 195 7.11 7.74 -20.91
CA GLY A 195 6.96 6.29 -21.00
C GLY A 195 6.50 5.61 -19.71
N ILE A 196 6.30 6.35 -18.62
CA ILE A 196 5.86 5.84 -17.33
C ILE A 196 4.42 6.25 -17.07
N LEU A 197 3.56 5.29 -16.71
CA LEU A 197 2.18 5.58 -16.36
C LEU A 197 2.17 6.26 -15.01
N MET A 198 2.05 7.58 -14.99
CA MET A 198 1.94 8.38 -13.77
C MET A 198 0.50 8.83 -13.55
N THR A 199 -0.18 8.13 -12.64
CA THR A 199 -1.51 8.49 -12.18
C THR A 199 -1.42 9.58 -11.11
N PRO A 200 -2.43 10.44 -10.94
CA PRO A 200 -2.33 11.63 -10.08
C PRO A 200 -2.01 11.30 -8.62
N GLY A 201 -2.67 10.30 -8.03
CA GLY A 201 -2.46 9.95 -6.64
C GLY A 201 -1.12 9.24 -6.42
N TYR A 202 -0.76 8.32 -7.30
CA TYR A 202 0.55 7.64 -7.29
C TYR A 202 1.69 8.65 -7.41
N ARG A 203 1.59 9.61 -8.36
CA ARG A 203 2.58 10.69 -8.50
C ARG A 203 2.66 11.56 -7.25
N TYR A 204 1.51 11.97 -6.71
CA TYR A 204 1.44 12.78 -5.50
C TYR A 204 2.18 12.08 -4.34
N GLN A 205 1.81 10.82 -4.06
CA GLN A 205 2.44 10.04 -2.99
C GLN A 205 3.95 9.87 -3.20
N LEU A 206 4.39 9.62 -4.44
CA LEU A 206 5.80 9.50 -4.78
C LEU A 206 6.57 10.80 -4.49
N GLU A 207 6.05 11.95 -4.94
CA GLU A 207 6.68 13.26 -4.77
C GLU A 207 6.71 13.68 -3.28
N GLU A 208 5.66 13.38 -2.51
CA GLU A 208 5.59 13.68 -1.08
C GLU A 208 6.58 12.82 -0.28
N LEU A 209 6.71 11.52 -0.58
CA LEU A 209 7.67 10.66 0.09
C LEU A 209 9.13 10.99 -0.29
N GLU A 210 9.38 11.38 -1.54
CA GLU A 210 10.70 11.86 -1.98
C GLU A 210 11.09 13.15 -1.25
N ALA A 211 10.15 14.10 -1.10
CA ALA A 211 10.37 15.29 -0.31
C ALA A 211 10.61 14.97 1.18
N LEU A 212 9.79 14.09 1.75
CA LEU A 212 9.91 13.70 3.15
C LEU A 212 11.26 13.04 3.46
N ALA A 213 11.73 12.14 2.58
CA ALA A 213 13.01 11.46 2.71
C ALA A 213 14.18 12.43 2.65
N ARG A 214 14.17 13.36 1.69
CA ARG A 214 15.19 14.40 1.56
C ARG A 214 15.24 15.29 2.81
N ASP A 215 14.08 15.70 3.31
CA ASP A 215 14.00 16.62 4.45
C ASP A 215 14.30 15.93 5.80
N ASN A 216 14.38 14.59 5.82
CA ASN A 216 14.64 13.75 6.99
C ASN A 216 15.69 12.66 6.71
N GLU A 217 16.78 13.03 6.03
CA GLU A 217 17.88 12.12 5.69
C GLU A 217 18.39 11.37 6.95
N GLY A 218 18.61 10.06 6.79
CA GLY A 218 19.02 9.18 7.89
C GLY A 218 17.88 8.67 8.78
N ARG A 219 16.66 9.21 8.64
CA ARG A 219 15.48 8.84 9.46
C ARG A 219 14.30 8.29 8.67
N VAL A 220 14.18 8.63 7.39
CA VAL A 220 13.06 8.21 6.55
C VAL A 220 13.59 7.48 5.32
N TYR A 221 13.20 6.21 5.17
CA TYR A 221 13.68 5.33 4.10
C TYR A 221 12.48 4.75 3.32
N PRO A 222 11.86 5.49 2.39
CA PRO A 222 10.62 5.07 1.76
C PRO A 222 10.82 3.91 0.79
N PHE A 223 9.80 3.08 0.65
CA PHE A 223 9.75 1.96 -0.31
C PHE A 223 8.79 2.28 -1.44
N LEU A 224 9.27 2.12 -2.68
CA LEU A 224 8.53 2.44 -3.90
C LEU A 224 7.50 1.35 -4.18
N ALA A 225 6.24 1.73 -4.36
CA ALA A 225 5.21 0.77 -4.73
C ALA A 225 5.36 0.35 -6.19
N VAL A 226 5.39 -0.94 -6.45
CA VAL A 226 5.37 -1.49 -7.81
C VAL A 226 4.13 -2.36 -7.99
N ASP A 227 3.40 -2.10 -9.07
CA ASP A 227 2.40 -3.02 -9.61
C ASP A 227 2.87 -3.45 -11.00
N PRO A 228 2.98 -4.76 -11.29
CA PRO A 228 3.51 -5.25 -12.57
C PRO A 228 2.66 -4.87 -13.78
N ARG A 229 1.47 -4.32 -13.55
CA ARG A 229 0.60 -3.81 -14.60
C ARG A 229 1.00 -2.39 -15.01
N ARG A 230 1.63 -1.59 -14.14
CA ARG A 230 2.00 -0.19 -14.43
C ARG A 230 3.03 -0.11 -15.56
N GLU A 231 2.65 0.44 -16.71
CA GLU A 231 3.61 0.65 -17.80
C GLU A 231 4.76 1.57 -17.37
N GLY A 232 6.00 1.20 -17.71
CA GLY A 232 7.20 1.95 -17.37
C GLY A 232 7.70 1.78 -15.93
N PHE A 233 7.22 0.77 -15.17
CA PHE A 233 7.61 0.64 -13.76
C PHE A 233 9.11 0.34 -13.57
N MET A 234 9.77 -0.35 -14.50
CA MET A 234 11.21 -0.65 -14.38
C MET A 234 12.06 0.60 -14.61
N GLU A 235 11.65 1.48 -15.53
CA GLU A 235 12.24 2.80 -15.74
C GLU A 235 12.11 3.64 -14.48
N LEU A 236 10.93 3.62 -13.84
CA LEU A 236 10.71 4.29 -12.56
C LEU A 236 11.60 3.73 -11.44
N VAL A 237 11.75 2.41 -11.36
CA VAL A 237 12.66 1.73 -10.41
C VAL A 237 14.09 2.20 -10.64
N GLY A 238 14.56 2.21 -11.90
CA GLY A 238 15.89 2.71 -12.26
C GLY A 238 16.13 4.16 -11.81
N MET A 239 15.12 5.02 -11.95
CA MET A 239 15.20 6.42 -11.53
C MET A 239 15.18 6.61 -10.00
N LYS A 240 14.32 5.87 -9.29
CA LYS A 240 13.96 6.16 -7.90
C LYS A 240 14.65 5.28 -6.87
N ILE A 241 15.03 4.07 -7.24
CA ILE A 241 15.89 3.18 -6.44
C ILE A 241 17.37 3.43 -6.77
N ALA A 242 17.69 3.65 -8.05
CA ALA A 242 19.04 3.97 -8.54
C ALA A 242 20.14 3.08 -7.93
N GLU A 243 19.97 1.76 -8.05
CA GLU A 243 20.88 0.73 -7.54
C GLU A 243 21.12 0.83 -6.02
N GLY A 244 20.14 1.34 -5.29
CA GLY A 244 20.20 1.56 -3.85
C GLY A 244 20.79 2.91 -3.46
N ASN A 245 20.95 3.85 -4.39
CA ASN A 245 21.43 5.22 -4.13
C ASN A 245 20.36 6.30 -4.34
N GLY A 246 19.14 5.89 -4.70
CA GLY A 246 18.02 6.79 -4.93
C GLY A 246 17.28 7.20 -3.65
N PRO A 247 16.28 8.08 -3.78
CA PRO A 247 15.44 8.53 -2.66
C PRO A 247 14.61 7.40 -2.05
N PHE A 248 14.33 6.33 -2.79
CA PHE A 248 13.64 5.14 -2.29
C PHE A 248 14.66 4.04 -2.00
N ARG A 249 14.51 3.37 -0.85
CA ARG A 249 15.48 2.38 -0.35
C ARG A 249 15.06 0.94 -0.57
N GLY A 250 13.85 0.71 -1.06
CA GLY A 250 13.30 -0.62 -1.25
C GLY A 250 12.04 -0.61 -2.11
N ILE A 251 11.49 -1.79 -2.33
CA ILE A 251 10.28 -2.01 -3.12
C ILE A 251 9.15 -2.46 -2.20
N LYS A 252 7.96 -1.87 -2.36
CA LYS A 252 6.71 -2.39 -1.79
C LYS A 252 5.91 -3.10 -2.89
N LEU A 253 5.59 -4.37 -2.67
CA LEU A 253 4.62 -5.10 -3.49
C LEU A 253 3.34 -5.36 -2.69
N TYR A 254 2.22 -5.41 -3.40
CA TYR A 254 0.89 -5.61 -2.81
C TYR A 254 0.04 -6.55 -3.69
N PRO A 255 0.38 -7.86 -3.72
CA PRO A 255 -0.33 -8.86 -4.51
C PRO A 255 -1.88 -8.88 -4.36
N PRO A 256 -2.49 -8.61 -3.19
CA PRO A 256 -3.96 -8.59 -3.06
C PRO A 256 -4.72 -7.65 -4.00
N LEU A 257 -4.02 -6.70 -4.63
CA LEU A 257 -4.57 -5.83 -5.69
C LEU A 257 -4.75 -6.54 -7.04
N GLY A 258 -4.43 -7.83 -7.12
CA GLY A 258 -4.91 -8.72 -8.17
C GLY A 258 -3.81 -9.35 -9.02
N TYR A 259 -2.59 -9.50 -8.51
CA TYR A 259 -1.50 -10.18 -9.22
C TYR A 259 -0.78 -11.15 -8.28
N LEU A 260 -0.16 -12.19 -8.84
CA LEU A 260 0.66 -13.12 -8.07
C LEU A 260 2.09 -12.58 -7.92
N PRO A 261 2.83 -12.95 -6.85
CA PRO A 261 4.27 -12.74 -6.80
C PRO A 261 4.99 -13.29 -8.04
N SER A 262 4.51 -14.41 -8.57
CA SER A 262 4.99 -15.02 -9.80
C SER A 262 4.53 -14.36 -11.10
N HIS A 263 4.08 -13.10 -11.08
CA HIS A 263 3.68 -12.40 -12.30
C HIS A 263 4.90 -12.13 -13.21
N GLU A 264 4.85 -12.52 -14.48
CA GLU A 264 6.01 -12.52 -15.41
C GLU A 264 6.82 -11.22 -15.43
N ALA A 265 6.14 -10.07 -15.42
CA ALA A 265 6.80 -8.76 -15.42
C ALA A 265 7.71 -8.53 -14.19
N LEU A 266 7.45 -9.18 -13.05
CA LEU A 266 8.25 -9.01 -11.83
C LEU A 266 9.59 -9.74 -11.86
N LYS A 267 9.83 -10.67 -12.80
CA LYS A 267 11.12 -11.38 -12.88
C LYS A 267 12.31 -10.42 -13.01
N GLU A 268 12.18 -9.41 -13.86
CA GLU A 268 13.23 -8.40 -14.04
C GLU A 268 13.46 -7.59 -12.76
N LEU A 269 12.38 -7.23 -12.07
CA LEU A 269 12.44 -6.52 -10.79
C LEU A 269 13.16 -7.35 -9.73
N TYR A 270 12.84 -8.64 -9.60
CA TYR A 270 13.48 -9.50 -8.60
C TYR A 270 14.96 -9.71 -8.90
N GLY A 271 15.33 -9.94 -10.16
CA GLY A 271 16.74 -10.01 -10.57
C GLY A 271 17.50 -8.71 -10.28
N TYR A 272 16.87 -7.55 -10.52
CA TYR A 272 17.42 -6.26 -10.14
C TYR A 272 17.61 -6.13 -8.61
N CYS A 273 16.58 -6.47 -7.84
CA CYS A 273 16.62 -6.36 -6.37
C CYS A 273 17.64 -7.30 -5.75
N GLU A 274 17.73 -8.55 -6.22
CA GLU A 274 18.72 -9.52 -5.73
C GLU A 274 20.15 -9.06 -6.05
N LYS A 275 20.39 -8.60 -7.29
CA LYS A 275 21.71 -8.11 -7.73
C LYS A 275 22.20 -6.94 -6.90
N PHE A 276 21.34 -5.94 -6.67
CA PHE A 276 21.69 -4.72 -5.96
C PHE A 276 21.34 -4.75 -4.47
N LYS A 277 20.91 -5.92 -3.95
CA LYS A 277 20.51 -6.14 -2.56
C LYS A 277 19.45 -5.15 -2.08
N ILE A 278 18.51 -4.81 -2.96
CA ILE A 278 17.37 -3.93 -2.66
C ILE A 278 16.32 -4.73 -1.88
N PRO A 279 15.92 -4.28 -0.68
CA PRO A 279 14.89 -4.94 0.11
C PRO A 279 13.51 -4.82 -0.55
N VAL A 280 12.74 -5.91 -0.47
CA VAL A 280 11.35 -6.00 -0.93
C VAL A 280 10.46 -6.30 0.26
N THR A 281 9.51 -5.42 0.57
CA THR A 281 8.47 -5.66 1.58
C THR A 281 7.15 -5.94 0.89
N VAL A 282 6.42 -6.96 1.35
CA VAL A 282 5.14 -7.35 0.76
C VAL A 282 4.04 -7.46 1.80
N HIS A 283 2.80 -7.25 1.36
CA HIS A 283 1.63 -7.52 2.20
C HIS A 283 1.43 -9.04 2.33
N CYS A 284 1.46 -9.54 3.56
CA CYS A 284 1.27 -10.95 3.90
C CYS A 284 0.28 -11.12 5.08
N SER A 285 -0.95 -10.61 4.90
CA SER A 285 -2.07 -10.91 5.80
C SER A 285 -3.41 -11.10 5.07
N LEU A 286 -4.38 -11.73 5.73
CA LEU A 286 -5.76 -11.91 5.22
C LEU A 286 -6.56 -10.59 5.13
N GLY A 287 -6.10 -9.55 5.82
CA GLY A 287 -6.75 -8.23 5.85
C GLY A 287 -6.28 -7.31 4.72
N GLY A 288 -6.45 -6.01 4.95
CA GLY A 288 -5.97 -4.96 4.05
C GLY A 288 -6.88 -4.66 2.87
N MET A 289 -6.33 -3.92 1.90
CA MET A 289 -7.02 -3.59 0.67
C MET A 289 -6.97 -4.79 -0.30
N GLN A 290 -7.96 -4.92 -1.18
CA GLN A 290 -7.93 -5.97 -2.19
C GLN A 290 -8.52 -5.48 -3.49
N ASN A 291 -8.31 -6.23 -4.56
CA ASN A 291 -8.98 -6.02 -5.83
C ASN A 291 -10.51 -6.19 -5.68
N PHE A 292 -11.28 -5.31 -6.33
CA PHE A 292 -12.74 -5.22 -6.17
C PHE A 292 -13.52 -5.88 -7.31
N ARG A 293 -12.84 -6.62 -8.20
CA ARG A 293 -13.50 -7.39 -9.26
C ARG A 293 -13.94 -8.74 -8.72
N LYS A 294 -15.08 -9.23 -9.21
CA LYS A 294 -15.58 -10.55 -8.77
C LYS A 294 -14.67 -11.68 -9.28
N ILE A 295 -14.26 -11.57 -10.53
CA ILE A 295 -13.45 -12.56 -11.23
C ILE A 295 -12.19 -11.86 -11.72
N ASN A 296 -11.03 -12.47 -11.45
CA ASN A 296 -9.76 -12.02 -11.99
C ASN A 296 -9.20 -13.08 -12.93
N ARG A 297 -8.56 -12.65 -14.02
CA ARG A 297 -7.61 -13.49 -14.76
C ARG A 297 -6.33 -13.58 -13.93
N VAL A 298 -6.07 -14.74 -13.36
CA VAL A 298 -4.87 -15.04 -12.59
C VAL A 298 -3.84 -15.65 -13.54
N THR A 299 -2.59 -15.22 -13.45
CA THR A 299 -1.49 -15.75 -14.25
C THR A 299 -0.18 -15.57 -13.50
N GLY A 300 0.76 -16.50 -13.72
CA GLY A 300 2.12 -16.45 -13.21
C GLY A 300 3.02 -17.35 -14.03
N TRP A 301 4.33 -17.33 -13.82
CA TRP A 301 5.25 -18.24 -14.51
C TRP A 301 5.17 -19.68 -14.00
N ASP A 302 4.66 -19.85 -12.79
CA ASP A 302 4.49 -21.12 -12.07
C ASP A 302 3.14 -21.80 -12.34
N ARG A 303 2.19 -21.09 -12.98
CA ARG A 303 0.85 -21.62 -13.21
C ARG A 303 0.21 -21.13 -14.50
N LYS A 304 -0.68 -21.95 -15.06
CA LYS A 304 -1.46 -21.57 -16.25
C LYS A 304 -2.44 -20.45 -15.92
N ALA A 305 -2.66 -19.58 -16.90
CA ALA A 305 -3.60 -18.49 -16.74
C ALA A 305 -5.05 -19.00 -16.69
N GLU A 306 -5.80 -18.59 -15.67
CA GLU A 306 -7.19 -19.01 -15.41
C GLU A 306 -8.06 -17.86 -14.89
N ASP A 307 -9.38 -17.97 -15.09
CA ASP A 307 -10.34 -17.02 -14.51
C ASP A 307 -10.80 -17.56 -13.15
N VAL A 308 -10.53 -16.81 -12.08
CA VAL A 308 -10.84 -17.23 -10.70
C VAL A 308 -11.97 -16.38 -10.14
N ASP A 309 -13.08 -17.03 -9.77
CA ASP A 309 -14.13 -16.45 -8.90
C ASP A 309 -13.80 -16.82 -7.44
N PHE A 310 -13.18 -15.91 -6.71
CA PHE A 310 -12.70 -16.14 -5.34
C PHE A 310 -13.82 -16.53 -4.37
N LYS A 311 -15.04 -16.02 -4.60
CA LYS A 311 -16.21 -16.41 -3.81
C LYS A 311 -16.57 -17.87 -4.05
N ALA A 312 -16.53 -18.32 -5.31
CA ALA A 312 -16.79 -19.72 -5.64
C ALA A 312 -15.69 -20.66 -5.11
N MET A 313 -14.44 -20.17 -5.02
CA MET A 313 -13.31 -20.88 -4.42
C MET A 313 -13.36 -20.92 -2.88
N GLY A 314 -14.22 -20.13 -2.25
CA GLY A 314 -14.32 -20.08 -0.78
C GLY A 314 -13.18 -19.32 -0.10
N THR A 315 -12.50 -18.43 -0.81
CA THR A 315 -11.38 -17.63 -0.27
C THR A 315 -11.56 -16.13 -0.54
N THR A 316 -10.78 -15.30 0.16
CA THR A 316 -10.65 -13.87 -0.13
C THR A 316 -9.49 -13.65 -1.10
N LYS A 317 -9.42 -12.46 -1.71
CA LYS A 317 -8.27 -12.16 -2.59
C LYS A 317 -6.99 -11.98 -1.79
N SER A 318 -7.05 -11.41 -0.59
CA SER A 318 -5.90 -11.38 0.32
C SER A 318 -5.47 -12.80 0.70
N GLY A 319 -6.42 -13.68 1.05
CA GLY A 319 -6.11 -15.08 1.38
C GLY A 319 -5.55 -15.88 0.21
N PHE A 320 -5.80 -15.48 -1.04
CA PHE A 320 -5.23 -16.14 -2.22
C PHE A 320 -3.89 -15.52 -2.66
N TYR A 321 -3.81 -14.20 -2.78
CA TYR A 321 -2.66 -13.51 -3.36
C TYR A 321 -1.55 -13.19 -2.35
N ALA A 322 -1.89 -13.02 -1.07
CA ALA A 322 -0.93 -12.73 0.00
C ALA A 322 -0.56 -13.96 0.82
N ASP A 323 -0.96 -15.16 0.39
CA ASP A 323 -0.52 -16.40 1.02
C ASP A 323 1.01 -16.52 0.89
N PRO A 324 1.75 -16.73 1.99
CA PRO A 324 3.21 -16.82 1.95
C PRO A 324 3.71 -17.96 1.04
N GLU A 325 2.94 -19.02 0.81
CA GLU A 325 3.32 -20.12 -0.09
C GLU A 325 3.49 -19.64 -1.55
N THR A 326 2.78 -18.58 -1.95
CA THR A 326 2.91 -18.00 -3.30
C THR A 326 4.29 -17.40 -3.59
N TRP A 327 5.16 -17.28 -2.58
CA TRP A 327 6.53 -16.78 -2.73
C TRP A 327 7.56 -17.86 -3.06
N GLU A 328 7.23 -19.15 -2.92
CA GLU A 328 8.17 -20.25 -3.22
C GLU A 328 8.73 -20.15 -4.63
N ALA A 329 7.86 -20.01 -5.62
CA ALA A 329 8.27 -19.91 -7.02
C ALA A 329 9.14 -18.68 -7.33
N VAL A 330 9.11 -17.64 -6.48
CA VAL A 330 9.99 -16.48 -6.57
C VAL A 330 11.33 -16.80 -5.92
N LEU A 331 11.32 -17.34 -4.70
CA LEU A 331 12.53 -17.64 -3.92
C LEU A 331 13.35 -18.78 -4.54
N ASP A 332 12.71 -19.74 -5.23
CA ASP A 332 13.41 -20.77 -6.01
C ASP A 332 14.23 -20.17 -7.17
N LEU A 333 13.73 -19.09 -7.79
CA LEU A 333 14.42 -18.40 -8.88
C LEU A 333 15.40 -17.32 -8.39
N PHE A 334 15.12 -16.72 -7.24
CA PHE A 334 15.88 -15.62 -6.64
C PHE A 334 16.14 -15.90 -5.15
N PRO A 335 16.97 -16.93 -4.82
CA PRO A 335 17.15 -17.41 -3.45
C PRO A 335 17.85 -16.41 -2.52
N GLU A 336 18.53 -15.41 -3.08
CA GLU A 336 19.22 -14.36 -2.34
C GLU A 336 18.40 -13.07 -2.22
N LEU A 337 17.14 -13.07 -2.69
CA LEU A 337 16.24 -11.93 -2.58
C LEU A 337 16.01 -11.55 -1.12
N LYS A 338 16.20 -10.27 -0.79
CA LYS A 338 15.83 -9.72 0.53
C LYS A 338 14.32 -9.46 0.58
N LEU A 339 13.59 -10.38 1.20
CA LEU A 339 12.13 -10.36 1.23
C LEU A 339 11.62 -10.21 2.66
N ASN A 340 10.71 -9.27 2.90
CA ASN A 340 9.95 -9.14 4.14
C ASN A 340 8.47 -9.48 3.89
N LEU A 341 8.01 -10.57 4.51
CA LEU A 341 6.60 -11.01 4.53
C LEU A 341 5.87 -10.30 5.69
N GLY A 342 5.19 -9.19 5.38
CA GLY A 342 4.64 -8.32 6.42
C GLY A 342 3.54 -8.96 7.27
N HIS A 343 3.36 -8.46 8.49
CA HIS A 343 2.35 -8.89 9.48
C HIS A 343 2.55 -10.28 10.12
N PHE A 344 3.55 -11.06 9.71
CA PHE A 344 3.91 -12.35 10.35
C PHE A 344 2.72 -13.31 10.60
N GLY A 345 1.73 -13.31 9.70
CA GLY A 345 0.57 -14.21 9.79
C GLY A 345 -0.67 -13.69 10.56
N GLY A 346 -0.73 -12.45 11.05
CA GLY A 346 -1.95 -11.91 11.70
C GLY A 346 -2.11 -10.39 11.57
N PRO A 347 -3.33 -9.81 11.62
CA PRO A 347 -4.44 -10.23 12.49
C PRO A 347 -5.70 -10.77 11.78
N GLY A 348 -5.57 -11.39 10.60
CA GLY A 348 -6.72 -12.00 9.92
C GLY A 348 -7.72 -10.99 9.31
N THR A 349 -8.94 -11.45 8.97
CA THR A 349 -10.06 -10.57 8.56
C THR A 349 -10.83 -10.09 9.80
N GLY A 350 -10.43 -8.96 10.37
CA GLY A 350 -11.14 -8.30 11.48
C GLY A 350 -10.28 -8.05 12.73
N THR A 351 -10.89 -7.48 13.77
CA THR A 351 -10.24 -7.23 15.07
C THR A 351 -10.12 -8.49 15.95
N GLU A 352 -10.55 -9.65 15.44
CA GLU A 352 -10.71 -10.90 16.22
C GLU A 352 -9.77 -12.04 15.82
N GLY A 353 -8.85 -11.86 14.87
CA GLY A 353 -7.96 -12.95 14.43
C GLY A 353 -6.73 -13.15 15.32
N SER A 354 -6.58 -14.35 15.86
CA SER A 354 -5.27 -14.89 16.29
C SER A 354 -4.32 -14.98 15.09
N LEU A 355 -3.02 -15.18 15.34
CA LEU A 355 -2.07 -15.53 14.28
C LEU A 355 -2.60 -16.74 13.48
N ASN A 356 -2.53 -16.64 12.16
CA ASN A 356 -2.75 -17.78 11.29
C ASN A 356 -1.54 -18.70 11.41
N LYS A 357 -1.71 -19.80 12.15
CA LYS A 357 -0.64 -20.76 12.45
C LYS A 357 -0.07 -21.41 11.19
N GLU A 358 -0.87 -21.61 10.15
CA GLU A 358 -0.40 -22.14 8.87
C GLU A 358 0.54 -21.13 8.21
N TRP A 359 0.16 -19.84 8.20
CA TRP A 359 0.99 -18.78 7.64
C TRP A 359 2.28 -18.58 8.43
N VAL A 360 2.22 -18.58 9.77
CA VAL A 360 3.41 -18.54 10.63
C VAL A 360 4.35 -19.71 10.32
N THR A 361 3.79 -20.92 10.16
CA THR A 361 4.56 -22.13 9.81
C THR A 361 5.24 -21.99 8.46
N THR A 362 4.53 -21.51 7.45
CA THR A 362 5.07 -21.27 6.09
C THR A 362 6.15 -20.19 6.11
N ILE A 363 5.91 -19.05 6.76
CA ILE A 363 6.89 -17.96 6.87
C ILE A 363 8.17 -18.47 7.55
N ARG A 364 8.04 -19.17 8.68
CA ARG A 364 9.18 -19.74 9.40
C ARG A 364 9.94 -20.77 8.56
N ARG A 365 9.24 -21.60 7.77
CA ARG A 365 9.88 -22.54 6.84
C ARG A 365 10.67 -21.80 5.76
N LEU A 366 10.07 -20.80 5.10
CA LEU A 366 10.75 -19.99 4.09
C LEU A 366 11.98 -19.26 4.66
N MET A 367 11.92 -18.78 5.90
CA MET A 367 13.11 -18.27 6.62
C MET A 367 14.20 -19.33 6.79
N GLY A 368 13.83 -20.58 7.05
CA GLY A 368 14.78 -21.67 7.23
C GLY A 368 15.45 -22.10 5.91
N GLU A 369 14.71 -22.03 4.81
CA GLU A 369 15.14 -22.46 3.47
C GLU A 369 15.95 -21.37 2.75
N PHE A 370 15.61 -20.08 2.96
CA PHE A 370 16.21 -18.97 2.24
C PHE A 370 16.87 -17.97 3.21
N PRO A 371 18.12 -17.52 2.96
CA PRO A 371 18.91 -16.75 3.93
C PRO A 371 18.38 -15.34 4.20
N ASN A 372 17.68 -14.74 3.24
CA ASN A 372 17.30 -13.32 3.26
C ASN A 372 15.78 -13.09 3.36
N VAL A 373 15.04 -14.07 3.89
CA VAL A 373 13.60 -13.95 4.19
C VAL A 373 13.40 -13.47 5.62
N TYR A 374 12.61 -12.42 5.78
CA TYR A 374 12.24 -11.71 7.00
C TYR A 374 10.71 -11.62 7.12
N ALA A 375 10.23 -11.20 8.29
CA ALA A 375 8.84 -10.79 8.50
C ALA A 375 8.77 -9.56 9.41
N ASP A 376 7.63 -8.89 9.48
CA ASP A 376 7.38 -7.81 10.43
C ASP A 376 6.08 -8.02 11.22
N ILE A 377 5.98 -7.38 12.39
CA ILE A 377 4.79 -7.42 13.26
C ILE A 377 3.85 -6.22 13.08
N GLY A 378 3.72 -5.70 11.85
CA GLY A 378 2.81 -4.59 11.55
C GLY A 378 1.35 -4.90 11.89
N TYR A 379 0.69 -3.99 12.63
CA TYR A 379 -0.70 -4.08 13.08
C TYR A 379 -1.06 -5.37 13.85
N VAL A 380 -0.64 -5.41 15.12
CA VAL A 380 -1.17 -6.38 16.11
C VAL A 380 -2.30 -5.71 16.88
N SER A 381 -3.49 -6.29 16.82
CA SER A 381 -4.76 -5.63 17.16
C SER A 381 -5.05 -5.45 18.66
N ASP A 382 -4.29 -6.09 19.54
CA ASP A 382 -4.40 -5.90 21.00
C ASP A 382 -3.13 -6.40 21.75
N MET A 383 -3.08 -6.12 23.06
CA MET A 383 -1.94 -6.42 23.93
C MET A 383 -1.70 -7.91 24.14
N ASP A 384 -2.78 -8.70 24.26
CA ASP A 384 -2.66 -10.14 24.54
C ASP A 384 -2.08 -10.86 23.31
N ARG A 385 -2.48 -10.44 22.11
CA ARG A 385 -1.91 -10.94 20.85
C ARG A 385 -0.49 -10.48 20.62
N ALA A 386 -0.14 -9.26 21.04
CA ALA A 386 1.24 -8.81 21.01
C ALA A 386 2.10 -9.72 21.90
N ALA A 387 1.64 -10.04 23.11
CA ALA A 387 2.33 -10.97 24.00
C ALA A 387 2.48 -12.37 23.38
N GLU A 388 1.40 -12.97 22.84
CA GLU A 388 1.46 -14.29 22.19
C GLU A 388 2.46 -14.31 21.02
N THR A 389 2.43 -13.27 20.17
CA THR A 389 3.36 -13.14 19.04
C THR A 389 4.82 -13.05 19.52
N LEU A 390 5.06 -12.27 20.58
CA LEU A 390 6.39 -12.08 21.14
C LEU A 390 6.90 -13.34 21.85
N GLU A 391 6.04 -14.10 22.53
CA GLU A 391 6.40 -15.40 23.11
C GLU A 391 6.82 -16.42 22.05
N LEU A 392 6.11 -16.46 20.91
CA LEU A 392 6.48 -17.31 19.78
C LEU A 392 7.83 -16.92 19.18
N ILE A 393 8.08 -15.61 19.00
CA ILE A 393 9.37 -15.10 18.54
C ILE A 393 10.46 -15.45 19.55
N GLU A 394 10.20 -15.29 20.85
CA GLU A 394 11.18 -15.55 21.91
C GLU A 394 11.56 -17.04 22.01
N ALA A 395 10.68 -17.94 21.56
CA ALA A 395 10.89 -19.38 21.60
C ALA A 395 11.68 -19.94 20.39
N ASP A 396 11.81 -19.21 19.28
CA ASP A 396 12.50 -19.67 18.06
C ASP A 396 13.62 -18.71 17.66
N SER A 397 14.88 -19.19 17.71
CA SER A 397 16.06 -18.38 17.39
C SER A 397 16.03 -17.79 15.98
N LEU A 398 15.44 -18.50 15.01
CA LEU A 398 15.33 -18.01 13.64
C LEU A 398 14.36 -16.82 13.57
N LEU A 399 13.25 -16.89 14.32
CA LEU A 399 12.30 -15.78 14.40
C LEU A 399 12.92 -14.57 15.11
N LYS A 400 13.68 -14.77 16.20
CA LYS A 400 14.40 -13.68 16.88
C LYS A 400 15.31 -12.89 15.95
N GLU A 401 15.98 -13.57 15.03
CA GLU A 401 16.97 -12.96 14.14
C GLU A 401 16.34 -12.28 12.91
N ARG A 402 15.08 -12.60 12.58
CA ARG A 402 14.47 -12.27 11.28
C ARG A 402 13.09 -11.64 11.31
N VAL A 403 12.44 -11.55 12.47
CA VAL A 403 11.22 -10.75 12.63
C VAL A 403 11.59 -9.31 12.97
N MET A 404 10.88 -8.32 12.43
CA MET A 404 11.17 -6.89 12.59
C MET A 404 9.99 -6.14 13.18
N PHE A 405 10.26 -5.05 13.89
CA PHE A 405 9.21 -4.16 14.37
C PHE A 405 8.58 -3.33 13.23
N GLY A 406 7.25 -3.29 13.19
CA GLY A 406 6.47 -2.46 12.28
C GLY A 406 5.15 -2.03 12.93
N THR A 407 4.59 -0.89 12.54
CA THR A 407 3.32 -0.40 13.13
C THR A 407 2.10 -0.68 12.26
N ASP A 408 2.27 -0.56 10.95
CA ASP A 408 1.20 -0.31 9.98
C ASP A 408 0.30 0.87 10.42
N TYR A 409 0.94 2.03 10.59
CA TYR A 409 0.39 3.31 11.10
C TYR A 409 -1.10 3.55 10.78
N VAL A 410 -1.51 3.45 9.52
CA VAL A 410 -2.89 3.74 9.10
C VAL A 410 -3.88 2.79 9.76
N MET A 411 -3.52 1.51 9.90
CA MET A 411 -4.37 0.51 10.54
C MET A 411 -4.49 0.76 12.04
N VAL A 412 -3.39 1.12 12.70
CA VAL A 412 -3.42 1.53 14.12
C VAL A 412 -4.31 2.76 14.33
N MET A 413 -4.21 3.76 13.45
CA MET A 413 -5.09 4.94 13.48
C MET A 413 -6.55 4.61 13.18
N MET A 414 -6.83 3.54 12.44
CA MET A 414 -8.18 3.07 12.13
C MET A 414 -8.87 2.32 13.27
N ASP A 415 -8.08 1.79 14.20
CA ASP A 415 -8.53 0.96 15.30
C ASP A 415 -8.59 1.77 16.61
N LEU A 416 -9.77 2.29 16.92
CA LEU A 416 -9.98 3.12 18.10
C LEU A 416 -9.76 2.35 19.42
N ASN A 417 -9.79 1.00 19.40
CA ASN A 417 -9.60 0.18 20.58
C ASN A 417 -8.14 0.14 21.04
N LEU A 418 -7.19 0.36 20.12
CA LEU A 418 -5.76 0.46 20.43
C LEU A 418 -5.43 1.74 21.23
N GLY A 419 -6.34 2.72 21.22
CA GLY A 419 -6.23 3.92 22.03
C GLY A 419 -5.11 4.88 21.64
N GLY A 420 -4.60 4.77 20.40
CA GLY A 420 -3.60 5.67 19.81
C GLY A 420 -2.23 5.01 19.58
N LEU A 421 -1.40 5.66 18.76
CA LEU A 421 -0.07 5.16 18.42
C LEU A 421 0.89 5.12 19.63
N ASP A 422 0.77 6.05 20.56
CA ASP A 422 1.60 6.10 21.78
C ASP A 422 1.37 4.86 22.65
N LYS A 423 0.11 4.43 22.81
CA LYS A 423 -0.23 3.18 23.50
C LYS A 423 0.27 1.95 22.74
N TYR A 424 0.11 1.94 21.42
CA TYR A 424 0.65 0.88 20.58
C TYR A 424 2.17 0.74 20.76
N PHE A 425 2.93 1.84 20.77
CA PHE A 425 4.38 1.79 21.06
C PHE A 425 4.70 1.27 22.47
N ASN A 426 3.87 1.57 23.47
CA ASN A 426 4.07 1.08 24.84
C ASN A 426 3.99 -0.44 24.94
N SER A 427 3.24 -1.10 24.06
CA SER A 427 3.14 -2.56 23.96
C SER A 427 4.50 -3.23 23.69
N TYR A 428 5.44 -2.49 23.11
CA TYR A 428 6.75 -2.97 22.69
C TYR A 428 7.89 -2.42 23.58
N TYR A 429 7.55 -1.82 24.73
CA TYR A 429 8.54 -1.36 25.69
C TYR A 429 9.25 -2.54 26.36
N GLY A 430 10.59 -2.47 26.43
CA GLY A 430 11.41 -3.51 27.06
C GLY A 430 11.79 -4.67 26.14
N LEU A 431 11.39 -4.64 24.87
CA LEU A 431 11.76 -5.66 23.88
C LEU A 431 13.22 -5.62 23.48
N ASP A 432 13.67 -6.77 22.97
CA ASP A 432 15.01 -6.99 22.44
C ASP A 432 15.38 -5.88 21.42
N PRO A 433 16.51 -5.17 21.62
CA PRO A 433 17.05 -4.24 20.64
C PRO A 433 17.20 -4.82 19.22
N GLU A 434 17.42 -6.12 19.06
CA GLU A 434 17.47 -6.78 17.76
C GLU A 434 16.11 -6.72 17.04
N LEU A 435 15.01 -7.05 17.74
CA LEU A 435 13.66 -6.94 17.19
C LEU A 435 13.26 -5.49 16.89
N LEU A 436 13.64 -4.55 17.78
CA LEU A 436 13.31 -3.14 17.63
C LEU A 436 14.17 -2.41 16.59
N SER A 437 15.36 -2.91 16.24
CA SER A 437 16.27 -2.21 15.33
C SER A 437 17.29 -3.09 14.61
N GLY A 438 17.93 -4.06 15.27
CA GLY A 438 19.04 -4.81 14.70
C GLY A 438 18.67 -5.60 13.43
N ASN A 439 17.54 -6.30 13.46
CA ASN A 439 17.02 -7.08 12.33
C ASN A 439 16.70 -6.16 11.13
N ALA A 440 16.06 -5.03 11.40
CA ALA A 440 15.72 -4.02 10.41
C ALA A 440 16.97 -3.39 9.76
N ARG A 441 18.03 -3.14 10.52
CA ARG A 441 19.31 -2.65 9.98
C ARG A 441 19.94 -3.63 8.99
N ARG A 442 19.91 -4.93 9.30
CA ARG A 442 20.40 -5.98 8.37
C ARG A 442 19.57 -6.04 7.10
N PHE A 443 18.24 -6.00 7.24
CA PHE A 443 17.33 -6.01 6.10
C PHE A 443 17.56 -4.81 5.18
N LEU A 444 17.59 -3.60 5.74
CA LEU A 444 17.76 -2.34 5.02
C LEU A 444 19.21 -2.08 4.54
N GLY A 445 20.21 -2.69 5.18
CA GLY A 445 21.63 -2.45 4.93
C GLY A 445 22.12 -1.09 5.43
N ILE A 446 21.69 -0.65 6.63
CA ILE A 446 22.00 0.67 7.22
C ILE A 446 22.56 0.64 8.65
#